data_AF-A0A645BT62-F1
#
_entry.id   AF-A0A645BT62-F1
#
_cell.length_a   1.000
_cell.length_b   1.000
_cell.length_c   1.000
_cell.angle_alpha   90.00
_cell.angle_beta   90.00
_cell.angle_gamma   90.00
#
_symmetry.space_group_name_H-M   'P 1'
#
loop_
_entity.id
_entity.type
_entity.pdbx_description
1 polymer ?
#
loop_
_entity_poly.entity_id
_entity_poly.type
_entity_poly.pdbx_seq_one_letter_code
_entity_poly.pdbx_strand_id
1 'polypeptide(L)'
;MENLKRLQLWNKEQLSENMDIKKESRWILVSLHPETQEPLEYNKEMAANIIAVLDEVNDISVVITRANADYGGVQLNEYFESVVKKDPQKYSLYSSLGQTRYLSFMEECFVIIGNSSSGIVEAPSVGTHVINIGNRQKGRHLCDNVTQSDSSLLSIQNAWEKVEQKGTKMVKDYYYGDGNTSFKVVDHIKHYLNIK
;
A
#
# COMPACT_ATOMS: atom_id res chain seq x y z
N MET A 1 13.05 2.37 -1.18
CA MET A 1 14.01 1.30 -0.80
C MET A 1 15.23 1.74 0.00
N GLU A 2 16.02 2.75 -0.38
CA GLU A 2 17.16 3.15 0.48
C GLU A 2 16.72 3.53 1.90
N ASN A 3 15.55 4.15 2.01
CA ASN A 3 14.95 4.49 3.29
C ASN A 3 14.60 3.26 4.14
N LEU A 4 14.31 2.10 3.53
CA LEU A 4 14.13 0.84 4.28
C LEU A 4 15.44 0.37 4.92
N LYS A 5 16.60 0.67 4.31
CA LYS A 5 17.91 0.35 4.88
C LYS A 5 18.39 1.39 5.90
N ARG A 6 18.00 2.65 5.73
CA ARG A 6 18.49 3.77 6.53
C ARG A 6 17.66 4.05 7.78
N LEU A 7 16.35 3.79 7.71
CA LEU A 7 15.45 4.09 8.82
C LEU A 7 15.42 2.92 9.80
N GLN A 8 15.40 3.24 11.09
CA GLN A 8 15.01 2.28 12.11
C GLN A 8 13.49 2.12 12.04
N LEU A 9 13.05 1.00 11.49
CA LEU A 9 11.63 0.66 11.40
C LEU A 9 11.08 0.27 12.77
N TRP A 10 9.82 0.59 12.97
CA TRP A 10 9.11 0.28 14.20
C TRP A 10 8.50 -1.11 14.12
N ASN A 11 8.53 -1.84 15.23
CA ASN A 11 7.85 -3.13 15.32
C ASN A 11 6.33 -2.95 15.50
N LYS A 12 5.61 -4.08 15.47
CA LYS A 12 4.15 -4.10 15.60
C LYS A 12 3.67 -3.46 16.91
N GLU A 13 4.37 -3.65 18.03
CA GLU A 13 4.02 -3.02 19.31
C GLU A 13 4.11 -1.50 19.24
N GLN A 14 5.23 -0.97 18.77
CA GLN A 14 5.45 0.47 18.64
C GLN A 14 4.44 1.12 17.69
N LEU A 15 4.09 0.45 16.59
CA LEU A 15 3.07 0.93 15.66
C LEU A 15 1.67 0.89 16.27
N SER A 16 1.32 -0.19 16.96
CA SER A 16 0.03 -0.36 17.63
C SER A 16 -0.22 0.75 18.64
N GLU A 17 0.76 1.01 19.52
CA GLU A 17 0.69 2.07 20.52
C GLU A 17 0.67 3.47 19.89
N ASN A 18 1.49 3.71 18.85
CA ASN A 18 1.55 5.03 18.22
C ASN A 18 0.30 5.39 17.41
N MET A 19 -0.30 4.39 16.76
CA MET A 19 -1.42 4.58 15.84
C MET A 19 -2.77 4.28 16.47
N ASP A 20 -2.81 3.76 17.70
CA ASP A 20 -4.00 3.29 18.41
C ASP A 20 -4.76 2.20 17.64
N ILE A 21 -4.01 1.19 17.19
CA ILE A 21 -4.53 0.07 16.38
C ILE A 21 -4.40 -1.22 17.17
N LYS A 22 -5.44 -2.06 17.13
CA LYS A 22 -5.46 -3.38 17.78
C LYS A 22 -4.28 -4.24 17.28
N LYS A 23 -3.40 -4.65 18.19
CA LYS A 23 -2.18 -5.42 17.84
C LYS A 23 -2.51 -6.83 17.35
N GLU A 24 -3.53 -7.43 17.92
CA GLU A 24 -3.93 -8.83 17.71
C GLU A 24 -4.60 -9.02 16.34
N SER A 25 -5.10 -7.95 15.73
CA SER A 25 -5.74 -8.01 14.42
C SER A 25 -4.71 -8.15 13.29
N ARG A 26 -5.21 -8.61 12.13
CA ARG A 26 -4.46 -8.52 10.87
C ARG A 26 -4.58 -7.10 10.32
N TRP A 27 -3.44 -6.50 10.03
CA TRP A 27 -3.40 -5.12 9.57
C TRP A 27 -3.47 -5.06 8.04
N ILE A 28 -4.31 -4.18 7.53
CA ILE A 28 -4.50 -3.95 6.10
C ILE A 28 -4.15 -2.51 5.80
N LEU A 29 -3.31 -2.28 4.79
CA LEU A 29 -3.00 -0.93 4.32
C LEU A 29 -3.77 -0.64 3.03
N VAL A 30 -4.69 0.31 3.06
CA VAL A 30 -5.38 0.80 1.86
C VAL A 30 -4.74 2.09 1.39
N SER A 31 -4.22 2.08 0.16
CA SER A 31 -3.59 3.24 -0.46
C SER A 31 -4.07 3.36 -1.91
N LEU A 32 -5.13 4.14 -2.10
CA LEU A 32 -5.83 4.29 -3.36
C LEU A 32 -5.74 5.74 -3.84
N HIS A 33 -5.42 5.90 -5.12
CA HIS A 33 -5.37 7.17 -5.84
C HIS A 33 -6.32 7.12 -7.03
N PRO A 34 -6.95 8.25 -7.40
CA PRO A 34 -7.84 8.28 -8.55
C PRO A 34 -7.08 7.95 -9.84
N GLU A 35 -7.70 7.15 -10.70
CA GLU A 35 -7.30 7.00 -12.09
C GLU A 35 -7.84 8.20 -12.86
N THR A 36 -6.95 9.15 -13.18
CA THR A 36 -7.32 10.47 -13.73
C THR A 36 -7.93 10.42 -15.12
N GLN A 37 -7.77 9.31 -15.84
CA GLN A 37 -8.41 9.08 -17.15
C GLN A 37 -9.83 8.50 -17.02
N GLU A 38 -10.22 8.06 -15.83
CA GLU A 38 -11.51 7.44 -15.58
C GLU A 38 -12.49 8.41 -14.90
N PRO A 39 -13.81 8.19 -15.04
CA PRO A 39 -14.81 9.00 -14.37
C PRO A 39 -14.70 8.96 -12.82
N LEU A 40 -15.20 10.00 -12.16
CA LEU A 40 -15.27 10.04 -10.69
C LEU A 40 -16.07 8.87 -10.10
N GLU A 41 -17.16 8.47 -10.76
CA GLU A 41 -17.99 7.36 -10.30
C GLU A 41 -17.26 6.02 -10.37
N TYR A 42 -16.43 5.80 -11.40
CA TYR A 42 -15.58 4.61 -11.47
C TYR A 42 -14.60 4.55 -10.28
N ASN A 43 -13.97 5.67 -9.94
CA ASN A 43 -13.04 5.75 -8.82
C ASN A 43 -13.75 5.51 -7.46
N LYS A 44 -14.94 6.08 -7.28
CA LYS A 44 -15.77 5.85 -6.09
C LYS A 44 -16.23 4.40 -5.98
N GLU A 45 -16.68 3.81 -7.09
CA GLU A 45 -17.10 2.41 -7.14
C GLU A 45 -15.95 1.47 -6.81
N MET A 46 -14.75 1.74 -7.34
CA MET A 46 -13.53 1.00 -7.00
C MET A 46 -13.26 1.05 -5.48
N ALA A 47 -13.32 2.24 -4.87
CA ALA A 47 -13.17 2.39 -3.43
C ALA A 47 -14.25 1.65 -2.66
N ALA A 48 -15.50 1.72 -3.12
CA ALA A 48 -16.62 1.02 -2.49
C ALA A 48 -16.49 -0.50 -2.56
N ASN A 49 -16.02 -1.04 -3.67
CA ASN A 49 -15.79 -2.47 -3.83
C ASN A 49 -14.67 -2.96 -2.90
N ILE A 50 -13.59 -2.18 -2.72
CA ILE A 50 -12.54 -2.51 -1.73
C ILE A 50 -13.14 -2.60 -0.33
N ILE A 51 -13.92 -1.60 0.07
CA ILE A 51 -14.54 -1.57 1.41
C ILE A 51 -15.54 -2.71 1.56
N ALA A 52 -16.35 -3.01 0.54
CA ALA A 52 -17.29 -4.13 0.57
C ALA A 52 -16.60 -5.49 0.79
N VAL A 53 -15.43 -5.72 0.17
CA VAL A 53 -14.64 -6.93 0.45
C VAL A 53 -14.12 -6.92 1.89
N LEU A 54 -13.58 -5.80 2.35
CA LEU A 54 -13.02 -5.70 3.69
C LEU A 54 -14.07 -5.79 4.80
N ASP A 55 -15.30 -5.34 4.55
CA ASP A 55 -16.40 -5.40 5.51
C ASP A 55 -16.75 -6.84 5.90
N GLU A 56 -16.64 -7.79 4.96
CA GLU A 56 -16.87 -9.23 5.18
C GLU A 56 -15.73 -9.94 5.94
N VAL A 57 -14.59 -9.27 6.14
CA VAL A 57 -13.43 -9.85 6.81
C VAL A 57 -13.43 -9.50 8.30
N ASN A 58 -13.34 -10.53 9.13
CA ASN A 58 -13.27 -10.40 10.58
C ASN A 58 -11.82 -10.29 11.08
N ASP A 59 -11.65 -9.75 12.30
CA ASP A 59 -10.37 -9.64 13.00
C ASP A 59 -9.28 -8.87 12.24
N ILE A 60 -9.69 -7.82 11.52
CA ILE A 60 -8.78 -6.90 10.82
C ILE A 60 -8.83 -5.48 11.38
N SER A 61 -7.73 -4.76 11.17
CA SER A 61 -7.69 -3.30 11.30
C SER A 61 -7.17 -2.69 10.00
N VAL A 62 -7.92 -1.74 9.47
CA VAL A 62 -7.70 -1.17 8.14
C VAL A 62 -7.21 0.26 8.29
N VAL A 63 -5.96 0.49 7.88
CA VAL A 63 -5.37 1.82 7.81
C VAL A 63 -5.47 2.31 6.38
N ILE A 64 -6.16 3.43 6.21
CA ILE A 64 -6.34 4.10 4.93
C ILE A 64 -5.44 5.33 4.89
N THR A 65 -4.65 5.48 3.84
CA THR A 65 -3.94 6.73 3.54
C THR A 65 -4.73 7.55 2.53
N ARG A 66 -4.92 8.85 2.80
CA ARG A 66 -5.62 9.75 1.87
C ARG A 66 -4.98 9.74 0.48
N ALA A 67 -5.83 9.85 -0.53
CA ALA A 67 -5.40 10.11 -1.89
C ALA A 67 -4.78 11.52 -2.00
N ASN A 68 -3.87 11.69 -2.96
CA ASN A 68 -3.34 12.99 -3.34
C ASN A 68 -4.46 13.97 -3.74
N ALA A 69 -4.16 15.26 -3.72
CA ALA A 69 -5.10 16.34 -4.07
C ALA A 69 -5.40 16.45 -5.59
N ASP A 70 -5.10 15.41 -6.37
CA ASP A 70 -5.39 15.33 -7.79
C ASP A 70 -6.91 15.29 -8.04
N TYR A 71 -7.34 15.50 -9.29
CA TYR A 71 -8.74 15.40 -9.68
C TYR A 71 -9.33 14.04 -9.27
N GLY A 72 -10.40 14.06 -8.45
CA GLY A 72 -11.03 12.87 -7.87
C GLY A 72 -10.53 12.45 -6.50
N GLY A 73 -9.39 12.98 -6.04
CA GLY A 73 -8.82 12.64 -4.74
C GLY A 73 -9.65 13.16 -3.57
N VAL A 74 -10.25 14.35 -3.71
CA VAL A 74 -11.14 14.92 -2.68
C VAL A 74 -12.36 14.02 -2.45
N GLN A 75 -13.02 13.59 -3.52
CA GLN A 75 -14.23 12.75 -3.44
C GLN A 75 -13.92 11.37 -2.84
N LEU A 76 -12.76 10.79 -3.18
CA LEU A 76 -12.29 9.55 -2.56
C LEU A 76 -12.03 9.73 -1.06
N ASN A 77 -11.39 10.83 -0.67
CA ASN A 77 -11.12 11.13 0.73
C ASN A 77 -12.42 11.35 1.52
N GLU A 78 -13.39 12.08 0.98
CA GLU A 78 -14.73 12.24 1.58
C GLU A 78 -15.45 10.90 1.75
N TYR A 79 -15.35 10.01 0.75
CA TYR A 79 -15.88 8.65 0.86
C TYR A 79 -15.22 7.87 2.01
N PHE A 80 -13.89 7.84 2.09
CA PHE A 80 -13.18 7.16 3.17
C PHE A 80 -13.46 7.76 4.55
N GLU A 81 -13.65 9.08 4.65
CA GLU A 81 -14.10 9.72 5.89
C GLU A 81 -15.48 9.21 6.31
N SER A 82 -16.40 8.99 5.36
CA SER A 82 -17.70 8.41 5.65
C SER A 82 -17.61 6.95 6.14
N VAL A 83 -16.65 6.18 5.60
CA VAL A 83 -16.40 4.78 5.99
C VAL A 83 -15.88 4.73 7.43
N VAL A 84 -14.87 5.55 7.77
CA VAL A 84 -14.33 5.63 9.13
C VAL A 84 -15.38 6.09 10.13
N LYS A 85 -16.27 7.03 9.76
CA LYS A 85 -17.37 7.47 10.64
C LYS A 85 -18.37 6.36 10.94
N LYS A 86 -18.56 5.41 10.02
CA LYS A 86 -19.49 4.28 10.21
C LYS A 86 -18.91 3.21 11.13
N ASP A 87 -17.62 2.89 10.99
CA ASP A 87 -16.93 1.93 11.85
C ASP A 87 -15.50 2.39 12.19
N PRO A 88 -15.36 3.26 13.20
CA PRO A 88 -14.06 3.79 13.62
C PRO A 88 -13.20 2.76 14.36
N GLN A 89 -13.75 1.60 14.74
CA GLN A 89 -12.98 0.54 15.39
C GLN A 89 -12.22 -0.33 14.38
N LYS A 90 -12.77 -0.45 13.17
CA LYS A 90 -12.17 -1.22 12.07
C LYS A 90 -11.33 -0.36 11.14
N TYR A 91 -11.76 0.86 10.86
CA TYR A 91 -11.13 1.75 9.87
C TYR A 91 -10.50 2.99 10.51
N SER A 92 -9.31 3.34 10.05
CA SER A 92 -8.62 4.58 10.42
C SER A 92 -8.10 5.29 9.18
N LEU A 93 -8.31 6.60 9.08
CA LEU A 93 -7.86 7.41 7.94
C LEU A 93 -6.77 8.40 8.36
N TYR A 94 -5.64 8.36 7.65
CA TYR A 94 -4.52 9.26 7.89
C TYR A 94 -4.27 10.13 6.65
N SER A 95 -3.98 11.41 6.88
CA SER A 95 -3.52 12.32 5.83
C SER A 95 -2.15 11.90 5.28
N SER A 96 -1.25 11.49 6.17
CA SER A 96 0.02 10.86 5.85
C SER A 96 0.54 10.14 7.09
N LEU A 97 1.12 8.96 6.89
CA LEU A 97 1.83 8.24 7.95
C LEU A 97 3.25 8.82 8.16
N GLY A 98 3.77 9.57 7.19
CA GLY A 98 5.20 9.85 7.11
C GLY A 98 5.99 8.58 6.79
N GLN A 99 7.26 8.73 6.45
CA GLN A 99 8.03 7.63 5.86
C GLN A 99 8.27 6.46 6.83
N THR A 100 8.65 6.75 8.08
CA THR A 100 8.94 5.69 9.08
C THR A 100 7.71 4.84 9.35
N ARG A 101 6.56 5.45 9.71
CA ARG A 101 5.34 4.69 9.99
C ARG A 101 4.82 3.99 8.74
N TYR A 102 4.87 4.63 7.57
CA TYR A 102 4.42 4.02 6.33
C TYR A 102 5.20 2.74 6.00
N LEU A 103 6.54 2.80 6.03
CA LEU A 103 7.38 1.64 5.72
C LEU A 103 7.32 0.57 6.80
N SER A 104 7.24 0.97 8.07
CA SER A 104 7.10 0.02 9.19
C SER A 104 5.75 -0.70 9.11
N PHE A 105 4.66 0.03 8.86
CA PHE A 105 3.33 -0.55 8.71
C PHE A 105 3.24 -1.42 7.47
N MET A 106 3.85 -1.01 6.35
CA MET A 106 3.98 -1.85 5.16
C MET A 106 4.67 -3.18 5.47
N GLU A 107 5.75 -3.15 6.25
CA GLU A 107 6.43 -4.37 6.65
C GLU A 107 5.56 -5.22 7.60
N GLU A 108 4.82 -4.64 8.53
CA GLU A 108 4.02 -5.41 9.51
C GLU A 108 2.63 -5.83 9.01
N CYS A 109 2.10 -5.20 7.96
CA CYS A 109 0.75 -5.48 7.47
C CYS A 109 0.67 -6.81 6.70
N PHE A 110 -0.53 -7.38 6.70
CA PHE A 110 -0.84 -8.62 5.99
C PHE A 110 -0.87 -8.40 4.48
N VAL A 111 -1.52 -7.33 4.03
CA VAL A 111 -1.66 -6.99 2.60
C VAL A 111 -1.85 -5.49 2.42
N ILE A 112 -1.35 -4.99 1.30
CA ILE A 112 -1.64 -3.65 0.79
C ILE A 112 -2.69 -3.76 -0.32
N ILE A 113 -3.74 -2.95 -0.26
CA ILE A 113 -4.80 -2.93 -1.27
C ILE A 113 -4.90 -1.53 -1.86
N GLY A 114 -4.98 -1.44 -3.19
CA GLY A 114 -5.18 -0.18 -3.90
C GLY A 114 -4.32 -0.11 -5.14
N ASN A 115 -3.76 1.05 -5.42
CA ASN A 115 -3.04 1.29 -6.68
C ASN A 115 -1.87 2.28 -6.50
N SER A 116 -1.34 2.37 -5.28
CA SER A 116 -0.16 3.18 -4.99
C SER A 116 1.10 2.55 -5.56
N SER A 117 2.03 3.39 -6.04
CA SER A 117 3.30 2.93 -6.60
C SER A 117 4.15 2.18 -5.58
N SER A 118 3.97 2.48 -4.30
CA SER A 118 4.68 1.83 -3.20
C SER A 118 4.35 0.36 -3.05
N GLY A 119 3.14 -0.06 -3.45
CA GLY A 119 2.78 -1.48 -3.55
C GLY A 119 3.59 -2.21 -4.63
N ILE A 120 4.03 -1.51 -5.68
CA ILE A 120 4.77 -2.13 -6.78
C ILE A 120 6.29 -2.03 -6.58
N VAL A 121 6.77 -0.92 -6.02
CA VAL A 121 8.20 -0.59 -5.96
C VAL A 121 8.81 -0.96 -4.60
N GLU A 122 8.16 -0.62 -3.49
CA GLU A 122 8.70 -0.84 -2.15
C GLU A 122 8.26 -2.17 -1.53
N ALA A 123 6.98 -2.54 -1.65
CA ALA A 123 6.44 -3.74 -1.00
C ALA A 123 7.16 -5.05 -1.33
N PRO A 124 7.65 -5.30 -2.58
CA PRO A 124 8.40 -6.52 -2.88
C PRO A 124 9.64 -6.67 -2.01
N SER A 125 10.32 -5.56 -1.66
CA SER A 125 11.54 -5.57 -0.86
C SER A 125 11.33 -5.93 0.62
N VAL A 126 10.08 -5.89 1.09
CA VAL A 126 9.68 -6.34 2.44
C VAL A 126 8.84 -7.63 2.42
N GLY A 127 8.48 -8.14 1.24
CA GLY A 127 7.76 -9.39 1.06
C GLY A 127 6.26 -9.31 1.37
N THR A 128 5.71 -8.10 1.50
CA THR A 128 4.29 -7.88 1.82
C THR A 128 3.43 -8.14 0.59
N HIS A 129 2.30 -8.83 0.76
CA HIS A 129 1.34 -9.05 -0.32
C HIS A 129 0.74 -7.74 -0.79
N VAL A 130 0.43 -7.66 -2.09
CA VAL A 130 -0.21 -6.49 -2.68
C VAL A 130 -1.35 -6.93 -3.59
N ILE A 131 -2.52 -6.34 -3.40
CA ILE A 131 -3.62 -6.39 -4.37
C ILE A 131 -3.59 -5.07 -5.12
N ASN A 132 -3.03 -5.10 -6.33
CA ASN A 132 -2.98 -3.93 -7.21
C ASN A 132 -4.26 -3.87 -8.05
N ILE A 133 -4.99 -2.77 -7.94
CA ILE A 133 -6.33 -2.61 -8.52
C ILE A 133 -6.28 -1.61 -9.67
N GLY A 134 -6.92 -1.98 -10.77
CA GLY A 134 -7.08 -1.11 -11.94
C GLY A 134 -5.79 -0.97 -12.75
N ASN A 135 -5.71 0.11 -13.52
CA ASN A 135 -4.71 0.33 -14.56
C ASN A 135 -3.67 1.40 -14.18
N ARG A 136 -3.76 2.04 -13.01
CA ARG A 136 -2.80 3.11 -12.60
C ARG A 136 -1.32 2.69 -12.66
N GLN A 137 -1.03 1.40 -12.42
CA GLN A 137 0.34 0.86 -12.44
C GLN A 137 0.67 0.07 -13.72
N LYS A 138 -0.19 0.16 -14.75
CA LYS A 138 0.00 -0.54 -16.03
C LYS A 138 1.35 -0.17 -16.65
N GLY A 139 2.07 -1.18 -17.14
CA GLY A 139 3.39 -1.03 -17.75
C GLY A 139 4.56 -1.16 -16.78
N ARG A 140 4.31 -1.22 -15.46
CA ARG A 140 5.34 -1.60 -14.48
C ARG A 140 5.53 -3.12 -14.46
N HIS A 141 6.72 -3.54 -14.04
CA HIS A 141 6.98 -4.93 -13.71
C HIS A 141 6.28 -5.26 -12.38
N LEU A 142 5.51 -6.35 -12.36
CA LEU A 142 4.82 -6.82 -11.16
C LEU A 142 5.60 -8.02 -10.62
N CYS A 143 6.13 -7.90 -9.40
CA CYS A 143 6.84 -8.97 -8.71
C CYS A 143 5.83 -10.01 -8.16
N ASP A 144 6.30 -11.18 -7.74
CA ASP A 144 5.45 -12.32 -7.33
C ASP A 144 4.53 -12.06 -6.13
N ASN A 145 4.84 -11.03 -5.32
CA ASN A 145 4.01 -10.58 -4.21
C ASN A 145 2.79 -9.76 -4.64
N VAL A 146 2.70 -9.37 -5.92
CA VAL A 146 1.61 -8.55 -6.46
C VAL A 146 0.57 -9.42 -7.14
N THR A 147 -0.67 -9.35 -6.66
CA THR A 147 -1.85 -9.92 -7.30
C THR A 147 -2.62 -8.81 -8.00
N GLN A 148 -2.71 -8.88 -9.33
CA GLN A 148 -3.45 -7.91 -10.14
C GLN A 148 -4.96 -8.18 -10.08
N SER A 149 -5.74 -7.12 -9.95
CA SER A 149 -7.20 -7.12 -10.01
C SER A 149 -7.69 -5.96 -10.89
N ASP A 150 -8.82 -6.14 -11.57
CA ASP A 150 -9.61 -4.98 -12.03
C ASP A 150 -10.41 -4.36 -10.86
N SER A 151 -11.19 -3.31 -11.14
CA SER A 151 -11.96 -2.56 -10.13
C SER A 151 -13.28 -3.22 -9.72
N SER A 152 -13.68 -4.33 -10.35
CA SER A 152 -14.93 -5.00 -10.04
C SER A 152 -14.87 -5.72 -8.69
N LEU A 153 -16.00 -5.77 -7.99
CA LEU A 153 -16.12 -6.47 -6.72
C LEU A 153 -15.64 -7.93 -6.81
N LEU A 154 -16.08 -8.65 -7.84
CA LEU A 154 -15.72 -10.06 -8.03
C LEU A 154 -14.21 -10.25 -8.24
N SER A 155 -13.56 -9.38 -9.02
CA SER A 155 -12.10 -9.48 -9.22
C SER A 155 -11.35 -9.22 -7.90
N ILE A 156 -11.79 -8.23 -7.11
CA ILE A 156 -11.16 -7.89 -5.83
C ILE A 156 -11.36 -9.02 -4.81
N GLN A 157 -12.54 -9.64 -4.78
CA GLN A 157 -12.81 -10.83 -3.96
C GLN A 157 -11.88 -12.00 -4.33
N ASN A 158 -11.78 -12.31 -5.63
CA ASN A 158 -10.87 -13.37 -6.11
C ASN A 158 -9.40 -13.07 -5.79
N ALA A 159 -8.99 -11.81 -5.86
CA ALA A 159 -7.64 -11.39 -5.50
C ALA A 159 -7.39 -11.53 -3.99
N TRP A 160 -8.37 -11.15 -3.17
CA TRP A 160 -8.34 -11.35 -1.72
C TRP A 160 -8.20 -12.82 -1.35
N GLU A 161 -9.02 -13.70 -1.92
CA GLU A 161 -8.95 -15.15 -1.65
C GLU A 161 -7.59 -15.75 -2.02
N LYS A 162 -6.98 -15.32 -3.13
CA LYS A 162 -5.63 -15.75 -3.52
C LYS A 162 -4.58 -15.32 -2.50
N VAL A 163 -4.68 -14.11 -1.95
CA VAL A 163 -3.77 -13.62 -0.91
C VAL A 163 -3.99 -14.38 0.40
N GLU A 164 -5.24 -14.59 0.81
CA GLU A 164 -5.58 -15.41 1.99
C GLU A 164 -4.98 -16.83 1.88
N GLN A 165 -5.07 -17.46 0.71
CA GLN A 165 -4.49 -18.80 0.47
C GLN A 165 -2.96 -18.82 0.55
N LYS A 166 -2.29 -17.74 0.10
CA LYS A 166 -0.82 -17.62 0.24
C LYS A 166 -0.41 -17.41 1.71
N GLY A 167 -1.24 -16.73 2.49
CA GLY A 167 -1.06 -16.56 3.93
C GLY A 167 0.15 -15.70 4.29
N THR A 168 1.28 -16.34 4.59
CA THR A 168 2.48 -15.66 5.13
C THR A 168 3.14 -14.73 4.10
N LYS A 169 4.05 -13.86 4.58
CA LYS A 169 4.88 -13.01 3.72
C LYS A 169 5.57 -13.81 2.61
N MET A 170 5.70 -13.17 1.46
CA MET A 170 6.42 -13.69 0.31
C MET A 170 7.93 -13.52 0.48
N VAL A 171 8.69 -14.25 -0.33
CA VAL A 171 10.13 -14.03 -0.47
C VAL A 171 10.37 -12.59 -0.96
N LYS A 172 11.31 -11.90 -0.32
CA LYS A 172 11.68 -10.52 -0.68
C LYS A 172 12.26 -10.48 -2.09
N ASP A 173 11.82 -9.51 -2.89
CA ASP A 173 12.29 -9.26 -4.25
C ASP A 173 12.93 -7.85 -4.33
N TYR A 174 14.05 -7.76 -5.05
CA TYR A 174 14.87 -6.57 -5.21
C TYR A 174 14.95 -6.11 -6.67
N TYR A 175 13.98 -6.48 -7.53
CA TYR A 175 13.90 -6.05 -8.93
C TYR A 175 14.05 -4.53 -9.08
N TYR A 176 13.33 -3.75 -8.26
CA TYR A 176 13.41 -2.28 -8.27
C TYR A 176 14.68 -1.72 -7.63
N GLY A 177 15.55 -2.61 -7.12
CA GLY A 177 16.92 -2.39 -6.70
C GLY A 177 17.20 -2.84 -5.26
N ASP A 178 18.43 -2.60 -4.83
CA ASP A 178 18.98 -3.09 -3.56
C ASP A 178 19.04 -2.02 -2.47
N GLY A 179 18.57 -0.79 -2.73
CA GLY A 179 18.61 0.30 -1.77
C GLY A 179 19.97 0.97 -1.63
N ASN A 180 20.83 0.89 -2.65
CA ASN A 180 22.13 1.57 -2.73
C ASN A 180 22.21 2.58 -3.90
N THR A 181 21.07 3.04 -4.41
CA THR A 181 20.99 3.91 -5.60
C THR A 181 21.80 5.18 -5.47
N SER A 182 21.68 5.92 -4.37
CA SER A 182 22.39 7.18 -4.13
C SER A 182 23.90 6.97 -4.11
N PHE A 183 24.37 5.89 -3.49
CA PHE A 183 25.79 5.53 -3.50
C PHE A 183 26.28 5.28 -4.94
N LYS A 184 25.56 4.46 -5.72
CA LYS A 184 25.90 4.14 -7.10
C LYS A 184 25.89 5.38 -8.00
N VAL A 185 24.91 6.27 -7.84
CA VAL A 185 24.82 7.52 -8.61
C VAL A 185 26.01 8.44 -8.31
N VAL A 186 26.34 8.64 -7.03
CA VAL A 186 27.48 9.46 -6.62
C VAL A 186 28.79 8.88 -7.16
N ASP A 187 28.97 7.57 -7.05
CA ASP A 187 30.15 6.86 -7.56
C ASP A 187 30.31 7.06 -9.08
N HIS A 188 29.22 6.89 -9.84
CA HIS A 188 29.22 7.13 -11.28
C HIS A 188 29.52 8.58 -11.66
N ILE A 189 28.96 9.56 -10.93
CA ILE A 189 29.23 10.98 -11.18
C ILE A 189 30.70 11.30 -10.89
N LYS A 190 31.26 10.82 -9.77
CA LYS A 190 32.68 11.01 -9.43
C LYS A 190 33.59 10.41 -10.51
N HIS A 191 33.28 9.20 -10.95
CA HIS A 191 34.01 8.52 -12.01
C HIS A 191 33.96 9.31 -13.32
N TYR A 192 32.77 9.77 -13.73
CA TYR A 192 32.61 10.57 -14.96
C TYR A 192 33.38 11.90 -14.91
N LEU A 193 33.40 12.56 -13.75
CA LEU A 193 34.09 13.83 -13.57
C LEU A 193 35.60 13.68 -13.29
N ASN A 194 36.15 12.46 -13.27
CA ASN A 194 37.54 12.15 -12.87
C ASN A 194 37.93 12.73 -11.50
N ILE A 195 36.95 12.87 -10.60
CA ILE A 195 37.20 13.35 -9.23
C ILE A 195 37.58 12.12 -8.41
N LYS A 196 38.86 12.04 -8.00
CA LYS A 196 39.36 11.03 -7.06
C LYS A 196 38.69 11.14 -5.70
#